data_AF-A0A382TZQ0-F1
#
_entry.id   AF-A0A382TZQ0-F1
#
_cell.length_a   1.000
_cell.length_b   1.000
_cell.length_c   1.000
_cell.angle_alpha   90.00
_cell.angle_beta   90.00
_cell.angle_gamma   90.00
#
_symmetry.space_group_name_H-M   'P 1'
#
loop_
_entity.id
_entity.type
_entity.pdbx_description
1 polymer ?
#
loop_
_entity_poly.entity_id
_entity_poly.type
_entity_poly.pdbx_seq_one_letter_code
_entity_poly.pdbx_strand_id
1 'polypeptide(L)'
;MKRQLKLYITYIILSLSWVWGDCEEGEIELWSECYSIENTTDLDLSYGGLTGEIPPEIGTLTNLISLILKENQLIGEIPSEISYLTSLTILDLGGNLLTGEIPSEISYLTSLTILDLGGNLLTGEISPEIGILTNLTDLELGGNLLTGEIPSEIDNLVNLTFL
;
A
#
# COMPACT_ATOMS: atom_id res chain seq x y z
N MET A 1 4.48 -52.88 44.07
CA MET A 1 5.38 -51.84 43.54
C MET A 1 4.72 -51.23 42.30
N LYS A 2 4.11 -50.05 42.48
CA LYS A 2 3.56 -49.08 41.52
C LYS A 2 2.70 -49.59 40.33
N ARG A 3 1.38 -49.59 40.56
CA ARG A 3 0.33 -49.24 39.58
C ARG A 3 -0.08 -47.76 39.83
N GLN A 4 -0.50 -47.08 38.76
CA GLN A 4 -1.16 -45.75 38.70
C GLN A 4 -0.27 -44.51 38.92
N LEU A 5 -0.04 -43.74 37.86
CA LEU A 5 -0.10 -42.27 37.91
C LEU A 5 -0.54 -41.73 36.54
N LYS A 6 -1.84 -41.46 36.45
CA LYS A 6 -2.48 -40.63 35.42
C LYS A 6 -3.00 -39.40 36.18
N LEU A 7 -2.77 -38.22 35.60
CA LEU A 7 -3.33 -36.89 35.89
C LEU A 7 -2.67 -35.96 36.94
N TYR A 8 -2.81 -34.68 36.58
CA TYR A 8 -2.54 -33.41 37.27
C TYR A 8 -1.09 -32.92 37.24
N ILE A 9 -0.77 -31.98 36.34
CA ILE A 9 -0.88 -30.56 36.65
C ILE A 9 -1.33 -29.79 35.39
N THR A 10 -2.63 -29.46 35.36
CA THR A 10 -3.18 -28.35 34.58
C THR A 10 -2.95 -27.10 35.43
N TYR A 11 -2.24 -26.10 34.92
CA TYR A 11 -2.35 -24.73 35.42
C TYR A 11 -3.15 -23.93 34.40
N ILE A 12 -4.34 -23.53 34.85
CA ILE A 12 -5.16 -22.48 34.26
C ILE A 12 -4.75 -21.18 34.96
N ILE A 13 -4.34 -20.18 34.18
CA ILE A 13 -4.77 -18.80 34.42
C ILE A 13 -5.42 -18.32 33.12
N LEU A 14 -6.66 -17.88 33.26
CA LEU A 14 -7.53 -17.32 32.23
C LEU A 14 -7.17 -15.85 31.95
N SER A 15 -7.56 -15.41 30.76
CA SER A 15 -7.71 -14.02 30.31
C SER A 15 -6.45 -13.16 30.26
N LEU A 16 -5.80 -13.14 29.09
CA LEU A 16 -5.60 -11.96 28.26
C LEU A 16 -5.44 -12.50 26.82
N SER A 17 -6.13 -11.89 25.88
CA SER A 17 -6.22 -12.21 24.45
C SER A 17 -5.07 -13.04 23.87
N TRP A 18 -5.38 -14.18 23.25
CA TRP A 18 -4.53 -14.78 22.21
C TRP A 18 -4.49 -13.80 21.04
N VAL A 19 -3.68 -12.77 21.15
CA VAL A 19 -3.29 -11.85 20.06
C VAL A 19 -1.83 -12.17 19.80
N TRP A 20 -1.63 -13.18 18.99
CA TRP A 20 -0.50 -13.27 18.08
C TRP A 20 -1.18 -13.42 16.73
N GLY A 21 -0.95 -12.46 15.83
CA GLY A 21 -1.51 -12.49 14.49
C GLY A 21 -1.23 -13.82 13.81
N ASP A 22 -2.12 -14.22 12.91
CA ASP A 22 -2.14 -15.55 12.29
C ASP A 22 -0.91 -15.82 11.37
N CYS A 23 -0.04 -14.83 11.17
CA CYS A 23 1.11 -14.90 10.28
C CYS A 23 2.38 -15.46 10.94
N GLU A 24 3.20 -16.15 10.15
CA GLU A 24 4.47 -16.71 10.60
C GLU A 24 5.56 -15.64 10.79
N GLU A 25 6.66 -16.00 11.44
CA GLU A 25 7.81 -15.09 11.56
C GLU A 25 8.36 -14.73 10.18
N GLY A 26 8.52 -13.43 9.90
CA GLY A 26 8.94 -12.94 8.58
C GLY A 26 7.78 -12.62 7.64
N GLU A 27 6.54 -12.68 8.14
CA GLU A 27 5.34 -12.28 7.40
C GLU A 27 4.68 -11.03 8.01
N ILE A 28 3.88 -10.34 7.20
CA ILE A 28 3.02 -9.23 7.61
C ILE A 28 1.57 -9.53 7.24
N GLU A 29 0.64 -9.19 8.12
CA GLU A 29 -0.80 -9.31 7.87
C GLU A 29 -1.31 -8.06 7.14
N LEU A 30 -1.92 -8.24 5.98
CA LEU A 30 -2.59 -7.18 5.22
C LEU A 30 -3.95 -7.69 4.77
N TRP A 31 -5.02 -6.98 5.13
CA TRP A 31 -6.40 -7.41 4.84
C TRP A 31 -6.69 -8.89 5.19
N SER A 32 -6.21 -9.32 6.37
CA SER A 32 -6.39 -10.68 6.90
C SER A 32 -5.69 -11.80 6.11
N GLU A 33 -4.73 -11.45 5.27
CA GLU A 33 -3.85 -12.40 4.58
C GLU A 33 -2.39 -12.13 4.96
N CYS A 34 -1.58 -13.18 4.98
CA CYS A 34 -0.17 -13.11 5.38
C CYS A 34 0.75 -13.05 4.16
N TYR A 35 1.69 -12.11 4.17
CA TYR A 35 2.64 -11.87 3.08
C TYR A 35 4.08 -11.96 3.57
N SER A 36 4.91 -12.70 2.85
CA SER A 36 6.34 -12.79 3.17
C SER A 36 7.04 -11.46 2.90
N ILE A 37 7.66 -10.88 3.93
CA ILE A 37 8.39 -9.61 3.83
C ILE A 37 9.59 -9.72 2.87
N GLU A 38 10.26 -10.87 2.87
CA GLU A 38 11.44 -11.10 2.04
C GLU A 38 11.11 -11.42 0.59
N ASN A 39 10.01 -12.14 0.33
CA ASN A 39 9.75 -12.74 -0.98
C ASN A 39 8.66 -12.05 -1.79
N THR A 40 7.81 -11.22 -1.17
CA THR A 40 6.70 -10.57 -1.90
C THR A 40 7.24 -9.44 -2.76
N THR A 41 7.21 -9.64 -4.08
CA THR A 41 7.59 -8.64 -5.09
C THR A 41 6.39 -8.07 -5.83
N ASP A 42 5.29 -8.81 -5.89
CA ASP A 42 4.10 -8.42 -6.64
C ASP A 42 2.88 -8.67 -5.77
N LEU A 43 2.09 -7.63 -5.55
CA LEU A 43 0.84 -7.68 -4.82
C LEU A 43 -0.28 -7.07 -5.68
N ASP A 44 -1.05 -7.94 -6.32
CA ASP A 44 -2.25 -7.56 -7.06
C ASP A 44 -3.49 -8.09 -6.33
N LEU A 45 -4.25 -7.17 -5.73
CA LEU A 45 -5.51 -7.43 -5.04
C LEU A 45 -6.67 -6.70 -5.70
N SER A 46 -6.57 -6.46 -7.01
CA SER A 46 -7.57 -5.71 -7.77
C SER A 46 -8.92 -6.42 -7.80
N TYR A 47 -10.01 -5.65 -7.82
CA TYR A 47 -11.38 -6.18 -7.88
C TYR A 47 -11.73 -7.16 -6.75
N GLY A 48 -11.00 -7.12 -5.64
CA GLY A 48 -11.17 -8.00 -4.48
C GLY A 48 -12.31 -7.59 -3.55
N GLY A 49 -12.86 -6.39 -3.73
CA GLY A 49 -13.82 -5.80 -2.80
C GLY A 49 -13.19 -5.47 -1.45
N LEU A 50 -11.88 -5.17 -1.42
CA LEU A 50 -11.18 -4.73 -0.22
C LEU A 50 -11.85 -3.46 0.34
N THR A 51 -11.97 -3.39 1.65
CA THR A 51 -12.56 -2.26 2.39
C THR A 51 -11.62 -1.80 3.49
N GLY A 52 -11.91 -0.64 4.07
CA GLY A 52 -11.06 -0.06 5.11
C GLY A 52 -9.91 0.74 4.51
N GLU A 53 -8.94 1.08 5.34
CA GLU A 53 -7.80 1.89 4.94
C GLU A 53 -6.68 1.01 4.36
N ILE A 54 -5.75 1.63 3.63
CA ILE A 54 -4.48 0.99 3.27
C ILE A 54 -3.64 0.92 4.55
N PRO A 55 -3.28 -0.27 5.06
CA PRO A 55 -2.48 -0.37 6.27
C PRO A 55 -1.09 0.25 6.06
N PRO A 56 -0.61 1.17 6.93
CA PRO A 56 0.75 1.70 6.85
C PRO A 56 1.84 0.60 6.84
N GLU A 57 1.54 -0.55 7.43
CA GLU A 57 2.39 -1.74 7.43
C GLU A 57 2.71 -2.27 6.02
N ILE A 58 1.98 -1.85 4.98
CA ILE A 58 2.34 -2.13 3.58
C ILE A 58 3.78 -1.69 3.28
N GLY A 59 4.27 -0.62 3.91
CA GLY A 59 5.63 -0.12 3.78
C GLY A 59 6.73 -1.09 4.26
N THR A 60 6.36 -2.18 4.93
CA THR A 60 7.30 -3.24 5.33
C THR A 60 7.74 -4.12 4.16
N LEU A 61 6.92 -4.23 3.10
CA LEU A 61 7.19 -5.06 1.92
C LEU A 61 8.16 -4.37 0.94
N THR A 62 9.34 -3.98 1.43
CA THR A 62 10.31 -3.13 0.69
C THR A 62 10.86 -3.73 -0.61
N ASN A 63 10.64 -5.03 -0.84
CA ASN A 63 10.97 -5.73 -2.09
C ASN A 63 9.86 -5.65 -3.15
N LEU A 64 8.72 -5.00 -2.87
CA LEU A 64 7.64 -4.81 -3.84
C LEU A 64 8.13 -4.03 -5.07
N ILE A 65 7.81 -4.59 -6.22
CA ILE A 65 7.97 -4.05 -7.56
C ILE A 65 6.61 -3.57 -8.09
N SER A 66 5.54 -4.29 -7.77
CA SER A 66 4.18 -3.94 -8.22
C SER A 66 3.19 -3.99 -7.06
N LEU A 67 2.49 -2.88 -6.81
CA LEU A 67 1.36 -2.80 -5.88
C LEU A 67 0.11 -2.33 -6.64
N ILE A 68 -0.86 -3.23 -6.81
CA ILE A 68 -2.08 -2.99 -7.57
C ILE A 68 -3.28 -3.28 -6.65
N LEU A 69 -3.96 -2.22 -6.23
CA LEU A 69 -5.14 -2.25 -5.36
C LEU A 69 -6.38 -1.71 -6.09
N LYS A 70 -6.34 -1.73 -7.42
CA LYS A 70 -7.33 -1.16 -8.31
C LYS A 70 -8.74 -1.69 -8.09
N GLU A 71 -9.73 -0.82 -8.23
CA GLU A 71 -11.16 -1.17 -8.29
C GLU A 71 -11.60 -1.93 -7.03
N ASN A 72 -11.32 -1.32 -5.88
CA ASN A 72 -11.75 -1.78 -4.55
C ASN A 72 -12.62 -0.71 -3.87
N GLN A 73 -12.88 -0.85 -2.57
CA GLN A 73 -13.64 0.09 -1.75
C GLN A 73 -12.77 0.65 -0.62
N LEU A 74 -11.47 0.86 -0.90
CA LEU A 74 -10.53 1.39 0.08
C LEU A 74 -10.86 2.86 0.38
N ILE A 75 -10.80 3.23 1.65
CA ILE A 75 -11.10 4.56 2.19
C ILE A 75 -9.87 5.12 2.92
N GLY A 76 -9.98 6.32 3.48
CA GLY A 76 -8.90 6.94 4.25
C GLY A 76 -7.85 7.60 3.35
N GLU A 77 -6.69 7.91 3.90
CA GLU A 77 -5.59 8.56 3.18
C GLU A 77 -4.63 7.53 2.59
N ILE A 78 -3.81 7.95 1.63
CA ILE A 78 -2.66 7.17 1.17
C ILE A 78 -1.59 7.28 2.27
N PRO A 79 -1.19 6.17 2.94
CA PRO A 79 -0.18 6.24 4.00
C PRO A 79 1.18 6.67 3.43
N SER A 80 1.89 7.55 4.14
CA SER A 80 3.21 8.03 3.68
C SER A 80 4.26 6.92 3.69
N GLU A 81 4.05 5.83 4.43
CA GLU A 81 4.87 4.63 4.46
C GLU A 81 4.95 3.91 3.11
N ILE A 82 4.03 4.18 2.16
CA ILE A 82 4.18 3.72 0.76
C ILE A 82 5.50 4.21 0.16
N SER A 83 6.02 5.37 0.60
CA SER A 83 7.32 5.90 0.15
C SER A 83 8.53 5.02 0.49
N TYR A 84 8.37 4.05 1.41
CA TYR A 84 9.44 3.11 1.76
C TYR A 84 9.66 2.04 0.68
N LEU A 85 8.68 1.87 -0.21
CA LEU A 85 8.67 0.86 -1.27
C LEU A 85 9.47 1.32 -2.51
N THR A 86 10.71 1.77 -2.30
CA THR A 86 11.55 2.42 -3.32
C THR A 86 11.86 1.57 -4.57
N SER A 87 11.58 0.26 -4.51
CA SER A 87 11.68 -0.69 -5.63
C SER A 87 10.45 -0.69 -6.56
N LEU A 88 9.35 -0.02 -6.17
CA LEU A 88 8.11 0.00 -6.95
C LEU A 88 8.31 0.60 -8.34
N THR A 89 7.82 -0.12 -9.34
CA THR A 89 7.67 0.33 -10.72
C THR A 89 6.21 0.60 -11.08
N ILE A 90 5.27 -0.07 -10.40
CA ILE A 90 3.83 0.11 -10.60
C ILE A 90 3.15 0.37 -9.25
N LEU A 91 2.47 1.51 -9.16
CA LEU A 91 1.54 1.82 -8.09
C LEU A 91 0.17 2.15 -8.71
N ASP A 92 -0.80 1.26 -8.55
CA ASP A 92 -2.16 1.43 -9.06
C ASP A 92 -3.16 1.36 -7.89
N LEU A 93 -3.69 2.51 -7.53
CA LEU A 93 -4.72 2.71 -6.51
C LEU A 93 -6.05 3.18 -7.15
N GLY A 94 -6.17 3.07 -8.48
CA GLY A 94 -7.27 3.64 -9.23
C GLY A 94 -8.63 3.01 -8.89
N GLY A 95 -9.71 3.79 -8.95
CA GLY A 95 -11.07 3.31 -8.70
C GLY A 95 -11.31 2.87 -7.26
N ASN A 96 -10.93 3.71 -6.29
CA ASN A 96 -11.19 3.52 -4.87
C ASN A 96 -11.94 4.73 -4.29
N LEU A 97 -12.05 4.82 -2.97
CA LEU A 97 -12.67 5.92 -2.23
C LEU A 97 -11.64 6.66 -1.36
N LEU A 98 -10.37 6.69 -1.80
CA LEU A 98 -9.27 7.32 -1.07
C LEU A 98 -9.47 8.83 -1.00
N THR A 99 -9.12 9.41 0.14
CA THR A 99 -9.30 10.82 0.51
C THR A 99 -7.96 11.44 0.96
N GLY A 100 -7.97 12.71 1.37
CA GLY A 100 -6.75 13.40 1.79
C GLY A 100 -5.96 13.94 0.61
N GLU A 101 -4.71 14.33 0.85
CA GLU A 101 -3.78 14.80 -0.19
C GLU A 101 -2.93 13.65 -0.73
N ILE A 102 -2.35 13.84 -1.92
CA ILE A 102 -1.30 12.95 -2.43
C ILE A 102 -0.04 13.19 -1.58
N PRO A 103 0.50 12.19 -0.86
CA PRO A 103 1.71 12.39 -0.05
C PRO A 103 2.87 12.85 -0.93
N SER A 104 3.55 13.92 -0.53
CA SER A 104 4.72 14.43 -1.24
C SER A 104 5.83 13.38 -1.39
N GLU A 105 5.93 12.49 -0.41
CA GLU A 105 6.90 11.40 -0.31
C GLU A 105 6.73 10.34 -1.42
N ILE A 106 5.63 10.37 -2.20
CA ILE A 106 5.53 9.59 -3.44
C ILE A 106 6.70 9.91 -4.40
N SER A 107 7.26 11.13 -4.32
CA SER A 107 8.44 11.53 -5.10
C SER A 107 9.69 10.68 -4.81
N TYR A 108 9.72 9.91 -3.71
CA TYR A 108 10.83 9.02 -3.36
C TYR A 108 10.82 7.72 -4.19
N LEU A 109 9.68 7.39 -4.81
CA LEU A 109 9.48 6.20 -5.63
C LEU A 109 10.02 6.41 -7.05
N THR A 110 11.28 6.80 -7.16
CA THR A 110 11.92 7.19 -8.42
C THR A 110 12.00 6.09 -9.49
N SER A 111 11.73 4.83 -9.11
CA SER A 111 11.63 3.69 -10.01
C SER A 111 10.26 3.57 -10.71
N LEU A 112 9.25 4.36 -10.32
CA LEU A 112 7.90 4.28 -10.88
C LEU A 112 7.89 4.55 -12.38
N THR A 113 7.21 3.65 -13.09
CA THR A 113 6.82 3.80 -14.48
C THR A 113 5.32 4.05 -14.61
N ILE A 114 4.50 3.51 -13.71
CA ILE A 114 3.05 3.70 -13.70
C ILE A 114 2.62 4.21 -12.32
N LEU A 115 1.92 5.35 -12.31
CA LEU A 115 1.22 5.89 -11.15
C LEU A 115 -0.24 6.15 -11.53
N ASP A 116 -1.14 5.28 -11.08
CA ASP A 116 -2.58 5.45 -11.25
C ASP A 116 -3.24 5.72 -9.90
N LEU A 117 -3.72 6.95 -9.73
CA LEU A 117 -4.53 7.38 -8.58
C LEU A 117 -5.94 7.81 -9.02
N GLY A 118 -6.31 7.50 -10.27
CA GLY A 118 -7.53 7.99 -10.90
C GLY A 118 -8.80 7.48 -10.22
N GLY A 119 -9.89 8.23 -10.33
CA GLY A 119 -11.21 7.80 -9.83
C GLY A 119 -11.23 7.58 -8.32
N ASN A 120 -10.64 8.50 -7.55
CA ASN A 120 -10.67 8.55 -6.08
C ASN A 120 -11.32 9.87 -5.61
N LEU A 121 -11.19 10.19 -4.33
CA LEU A 121 -11.66 11.44 -3.70
C LEU A 121 -10.50 12.29 -3.17
N LEU A 122 -9.32 12.18 -3.80
CA LEU A 122 -8.11 12.91 -3.38
C LEU A 122 -8.29 14.41 -3.60
N THR A 123 -7.76 15.19 -2.67
CA THR A 123 -7.86 16.66 -2.59
C THR A 123 -6.45 17.28 -2.57
N GLY A 124 -6.36 18.61 -2.42
CA GLY A 124 -5.09 19.32 -2.41
C GLY A 124 -4.59 19.66 -3.82
N GLU A 125 -3.31 19.97 -3.93
CA GLU A 125 -2.64 20.31 -5.19
C GLU A 125 -1.65 19.21 -5.61
N ILE A 126 -1.33 19.13 -6.90
CA ILE A 126 -0.26 18.25 -7.37
C ILE A 126 1.08 18.88 -6.98
N SER A 127 1.83 18.21 -6.10
CA SER A 127 3.16 18.67 -5.70
C SER A 127 4.10 18.80 -6.91
N PRO A 128 4.89 19.88 -7.04
CA PRO A 128 5.96 20.00 -8.04
C PRO A 128 6.98 18.85 -8.02
N GLU A 129 7.12 18.18 -6.87
CA GLU A 129 8.00 17.01 -6.72
C GLU A 129 7.60 15.83 -7.62
N ILE A 130 6.38 15.82 -8.20
CA ILE A 130 6.00 14.84 -9.21
C ILE A 130 7.00 14.80 -10.37
N GLY A 131 7.62 15.93 -10.73
CA GLY A 131 8.63 16.03 -11.78
C GLY A 131 9.95 15.31 -11.48
N ILE A 132 10.13 14.78 -10.26
CA ILE A 132 11.28 13.94 -9.89
C ILE A 132 11.13 12.52 -10.48
N LEU A 133 9.89 12.07 -10.72
CA LEU A 133 9.55 10.72 -11.19
C LEU A 133 9.76 10.54 -12.69
N THR A 134 10.95 10.89 -13.18
CA THR A 134 11.30 10.95 -14.61
C THR A 134 11.17 9.63 -15.39
N ASN A 135 10.99 8.50 -14.70
CA ASN A 135 10.73 7.19 -15.29
C ASN A 135 9.25 6.94 -15.63
N LEU A 136 8.32 7.81 -15.19
CA LEU A 136 6.89 7.65 -15.47
C LEU A 136 6.61 7.63 -16.97
N THR A 137 5.86 6.61 -17.37
CA THR A 137 5.26 6.46 -18.70
C THR A 137 3.75 6.72 -18.66
N ASP A 138 3.12 6.49 -17.51
CA ASP A 138 1.69 6.62 -17.30
C ASP A 138 1.42 7.30 -15.95
N LEU A 139 0.71 8.43 -15.98
CA LEU A 139 0.27 9.18 -14.81
C LEU A 139 -1.23 9.45 -14.92
N GLU A 140 -2.05 8.78 -14.11
CA GLU A 140 -3.50 9.00 -14.10
C GLU A 140 -3.93 9.61 -12.76
N LEU A 141 -4.42 10.85 -12.82
CA LEU A 141 -4.91 11.61 -11.65
C LEU A 141 -6.37 12.05 -11.82
N GLY A 142 -6.98 11.77 -12.97
CA GLY A 142 -8.32 12.17 -13.34
C GLY A 142 -9.39 11.57 -12.43
N GLY A 143 -10.56 12.20 -12.38
CA GLY A 143 -11.66 11.72 -11.55
C GLY A 143 -11.42 11.86 -10.04
N ASN A 144 -10.54 12.76 -9.61
CA ASN A 144 -10.34 13.18 -8.22
C ASN A 144 -10.95 14.56 -7.93
N LEU A 145 -10.73 15.07 -6.71
CA LEU A 145 -11.09 16.42 -6.25
C LEU A 145 -9.86 17.35 -6.14
N LEU A 146 -8.80 17.06 -6.91
CA LEU A 146 -7.59 17.86 -6.95
C LEU A 146 -7.88 19.29 -7.43
N THR A 147 -7.11 20.22 -6.88
CA THR A 147 -7.21 21.66 -7.13
C THR A 147 -5.84 22.22 -7.53
N GLY A 148 -5.76 23.53 -7.75
CA GLY A 148 -4.53 24.18 -8.18
C GLY A 148 -4.25 24.02 -9.68
N GLU A 149 -3.04 24.40 -10.07
CA GLU A 149 -2.54 24.26 -11.44
C GLU A 149 -1.71 22.99 -11.57
N ILE A 150 -1.58 22.46 -12.80
CA ILE A 150 -0.61 21.41 -13.08
C ILE A 150 0.79 22.04 -12.94
N PRO A 151 1.67 21.50 -12.08
CA PRO A 151 3.00 22.07 -11.87
C PRO A 151 3.82 22.00 -13.16
N SER A 152 4.61 23.04 -13.43
CA SER A 152 5.46 23.11 -14.63
C SER A 152 6.51 21.98 -14.69
N GLU A 153 6.84 21.42 -13.54
CA GLU A 153 7.76 20.30 -13.36
C GLU A 153 7.26 19.01 -14.03
N ILE A 154 5.97 18.95 -14.41
CA ILE A 154 5.47 17.85 -15.25
C ILE A 154 6.22 17.75 -16.59
N ASP A 155 6.77 18.87 -17.09
CA ASP A 155 7.60 18.90 -18.30
C ASP A 155 8.90 18.10 -18.15
N ASN A 156 9.32 17.77 -16.92
CA ASN A 156 10.49 16.90 -16.67
C ASN A 156 10.19 15.42 -16.92
N LEU A 157 8.92 15.02 -17.00
CA LEU A 157 8.48 13.65 -17.24
C LEU A 157 8.61 13.28 -18.72
N VAL A 158 9.84 13.25 -19.22
CA VAL A 158 10.16 13.10 -20.65
C VAL A 158 9.73 11.74 -21.25
N ASN A 159 9.46 10.74 -20.41
CA ASN A 159 9.01 9.42 -20.82
C ASN A 159 7.48 9.27 -20.80
N LEU A 160 6.75 10.30 -20.37
CA LEU A 160 5.30 10.23 -20.18
C LEU A 160 4.60 10.08 -21.54
N THR A 161 3.76 9.06 -21.63
CA THR A 161 2.96 8.74 -22.83
C THR A 161 1.46 8.82 -22.57
N PHE A 162 1.03 8.67 -21.31
CA PHE A 162 -0.34 8.83 -20.86
C PHE A 162 -0.41 9.78 -19.66
N LEU A 163 -1.32 10.76 -19.74
CA LEU A 163 -1.64 11.76 -18.72
C LEU A 163 -3.14 12.07 -18.72
#